data_AF-A0A3S4I6N8-F1
#
_entry.id   AF-A0A3S4I6N8-F1
#
_cell.length_a   1.000
_cell.length_b   1.000
_cell.length_c   1.000
_cell.angle_alpha   90.00
_cell.angle_beta   90.00
_cell.angle_gamma   90.00
#
_symmetry.space_group_name_H-M   'P 1'
#
loop_
_entity.id
_entity.type
_entity.pdbx_description
1 polymer ?
#
loop_
_entity_poly.entity_id
_entity_poly.type
_entity_poly.pdbx_seq_one_letter_code
_entity_poly.pdbx_strand_id
1 'polypeptide(L)' 'MKSAILAAVAALTMLAFAAGAYAHSGGTDENGCHTNHKTGGYHCH' A
#
# COMPACT_ATOMS: atom_id res chain seq x y z
N MET A 1 17.16 20.40 -24.91
CA MET A 1 16.29 19.47 -25.69
C MET A 1 16.45 18.03 -25.23
N LYS A 2 17.66 17.46 -25.33
CA LYS A 2 17.96 16.06 -24.94
C LYS A 2 17.63 15.74 -23.47
N SER A 3 17.97 16.65 -22.56
CA SER A 3 17.66 16.47 -21.13
C SER A 3 16.16 16.52 -20.81
N ALA A 4 15.38 17.28 -21.58
CA ALA A 4 13.92 17.32 -21.43
C ALA A 4 13.27 16.02 -21.92
N ILE A 5 13.78 15.45 -23.02
CA ILE A 5 13.32 14.16 -23.54
C ILE A 5 13.66 13.04 -22.56
N LEU A 6 14.87 13.03 -21.99
CA LEU A 6 15.26 12.05 -20.99
C LEU A 6 14.40 12.14 -19.71
N ALA A 7 14.11 13.36 -19.25
CA ALA A 7 13.21 13.58 -18.11
C ALA A 7 11.78 13.09 -18.38
N ALA A 8 11.25 13.35 -19.58
CA ALA A 8 9.92 12.90 -19.98
C ALA A 8 9.82 11.38 -20.06
N VAL A 9 10.84 10.71 -20.61
CA VAL A 9 10.90 9.24 -20.66
C VAL A 9 10.98 8.65 -19.25
N ALA A 10 11.85 9.20 -18.38
CA ALA A 10 11.97 8.72 -17.00
C ALA A 10 10.64 8.88 -16.21
N ALA A 11 9.96 10.01 -16.37
CA ALA A 11 8.65 10.25 -15.75
C ALA A 11 7.60 9.25 -16.25
N LEU A 12 7.55 9.02 -17.57
CA LEU A 12 6.60 8.07 -18.16
C LEU A 12 6.85 6.64 -17.67
N THR A 13 8.11 6.24 -17.55
CA THR A 13 8.46 4.92 -16.99
C THR A 13 8.06 4.77 -15.53
N MET A 14 8.20 5.81 -14.70
CA MET A 14 7.77 5.73 -13.29
C MET A 14 6.26 5.55 -13.16
N LEU A 15 5.48 6.26 -13.99
CA LEU A 15 4.02 6.12 -13.99
C LEU A 15 3.57 4.73 -14.45
N ALA A 16 4.26 4.13 -15.43
CA ALA A 16 3.93 2.80 -15.95
C ALA A 16 4.10 1.68 -14.92
N PHE A 17 4.92 1.88 -13.88
CA PHE A 17 5.19 0.90 -12.81
C PHE A 17 4.52 1.26 -11.48
N ALA A 18 3.60 2.23 -11.45
CA ALA A 18 2.78 2.51 -10.28
C ALA A 18 1.76 1.38 -10.09
N ALA A 19 2.20 0.26 -9.50
CA ALA A 19 1.33 -0.85 -9.13
C ALA A 19 0.39 -0.41 -7.98
N GLY A 20 -0.88 -0.85 -8.05
CA GLY A 20 -1.85 -0.61 -6.99
C GLY A 20 -1.40 -1.25 -5.67
N ALA A 21 -1.33 -0.48 -4.60
CA ALA A 21 -1.18 -1.02 -3.25
C ALA A 21 -2.52 -1.65 -2.84
N TYR A 22 -2.57 -2.98 -2.80
CA TYR A 22 -3.75 -3.69 -2.29
C TYR A 22 -3.83 -3.48 -0.78
N ALA A 23 -4.91 -2.86 -0.32
CA ALA A 23 -5.22 -2.78 1.10
C ALA A 23 -5.48 -4.22 1.60
N HIS A 24 -4.52 -4.77 2.36
CA HIS A 24 -4.69 -6.04 3.03
C HIS A 24 -5.46 -5.81 4.33
N SER A 25 -6.54 -6.58 4.58
CA SER A 25 -7.18 -6.62 5.89
C SER A 25 -6.16 -7.15 6.90
N GLY A 26 -5.77 -6.31 7.86
CA GLY A 26 -4.67 -6.55 8.80
C GLY A 26 -4.96 -7.59 9.88
N GLY A 27 -5.56 -8.73 9.52
CA GLY A 27 -5.95 -9.78 10.46
C GLY A 27 -7.11 -9.38 11.38
N THR A 28 -7.96 -8.46 10.92
CA THR A 28 -9.20 -8.10 11.62
C THR A 28 -10.34 -9.03 11.22
N ASP A 29 -11.28 -9.25 12.13
CA ASP A 29 -12.51 -9.98 11.90
C ASP A 29 -13.51 -9.17 11.05
N GLU A 30 -14.71 -9.72 10.85
CA GLU A 30 -15.80 -9.06 10.11
C GLU A 30 -16.24 -7.72 10.72
N ASN A 31 -15.90 -7.47 11.98
CA ASN A 31 -16.21 -6.24 12.71
C ASN A 31 -15.07 -5.21 12.63
N GLY A 32 -13.95 -5.52 11.99
CA GLY A 32 -12.77 -4.64 11.96
C GLY A 32 -11.91 -4.71 13.23
N CYS A 33 -12.04 -5.78 14.01
CA CYS A 33 -11.35 -5.95 15.29
C CYS A 33 -10.36 -7.12 15.26
N HIS A 34 -9.34 -7.10 16.12
CA HIS A 34 -8.33 -8.16 16.20
C HIS A 34 -8.09 -8.60 17.65
N THR A 35 -7.83 -9.89 17.82
CA THR A 35 -7.40 -10.47 19.10
C THR A 35 -5.88 -10.47 19.20
N ASN A 36 -5.34 -9.80 20.21
CA ASN A 36 -3.93 -9.84 20.54
C ASN A 36 -3.58 -11.18 21.22
N HIS A 37 -2.92 -12.08 20.48
CA HIS A 37 -2.53 -13.39 20.99
C HIS A 37 -1.53 -13.37 22.16
N LYS A 38 -0.86 -12.25 22.43
CA LYS A 38 0.09 -12.12 23.55
C LYS A 38 -0.57 -11.74 24.87
N THR A 39 -1.63 -10.93 24.80
CA THR A 39 -2.30 -10.37 25.98
C THR A 39 -3.72 -10.87 26.16
N GLY A 40 -4.30 -11.51 25.14
CA GLY A 40 -5.72 -11.88 25.08
C GLY A 40 -6.67 -10.71 24.85
N GLY A 41 -6.14 -9.50 24.62
CA GLY A 41 -6.96 -8.30 24.40
C GLY A 41 -7.66 -8.31 23.05
N TYR A 42 -8.88 -7.78 23.00
CA TYR A 42 -9.65 -7.60 21.77
C TYR A 42 -9.72 -6.11 21.43
N HIS A 43 -9.23 -5.75 20.26
CA HIS A 43 -9.03 -4.35 19.85
C HIS A 43 -9.71 -4.09 18.51
N CYS A 44 -10.66 -3.17 18.49
CA CYS A 44 -11.27 -2.68 17.26
C CYS A 44 -10.49 -1.48 16.73
N HIS A 45 -10.37 -1.37 15.40
CA HIS A 45 -9.79 -0.21 14.73
C HIS A 45 -10.87 0.81 14.38
#